data_AF-Q54IG4-F1
#
_entry.id   AF-Q54IG4-F1
#
_cell.length_a   1.000
_cell.length_b   1.000
_cell.length_c   1.000
_cell.angle_alpha   90.00
_cell.angle_beta   90.00
_cell.angle_gamma   90.00
#
_symmetry.space_group_name_H-M   'P 1'
#
loop_
_entity.id
_entity.type
_entity.pdbx_description
1 polymer ?
#
loop_
_entity_poly.entity_id
_entity_poly.type
_entity_poly.pdbx_seq_one_letter_code
_entity_poly.pdbx_strand_id
1 'polypeptide(L)'
;MQELLYQNLNDKNELKVESPNLNSFNNSNNNNNNYNNNNNKILKILKIIYYKLKYYFKSFKIFLKNNLKLILKRIFGQLCFLALIFGIITPISIYIYNNSPSKYLSSELLFSPENSTYSPILQNISIYDQQYFPNQWDDVNVLLDTHSHTYYSDGSLSPEENIKWHILNGYNVMFMTDHNQVYGGLVGMKIAQEKYSDKILVIPGIEWTNCRCHLNLIGITENVPLIKYPTDEEIKNLIDLVHSKGGLVILNHYPWSSWSGLDQPSIQQWYDWGIDFLEVANQYTFDYQGMIFCKNHNLRYVSGSDFHYYQRAYAWTVFNIPELGNTGKIPTQEMVMSTLLNTSTKTSFAFDPVASNTIMVEFQFTKFNPTWIFLSPWIYLGGFFHSFFELKKGMYSFVDGSCTGQTLDIHSKEISCLIFWIFLIFFLIHFLNILILILKNFLLNLFKKIKNFLKLNNKIKTPKFKSKNFNLDNSEELVSTNEINNFKISEDF
;
A
#
# COMPACT_ATOMS: atom_id res chain seq x y z
N MET A 1 13.02 -24.27 38.57
CA MET A 1 12.10 -23.11 38.79
C MET A 1 10.65 -23.52 39.08
N GLN A 2 10.09 -24.56 38.42
CA GLN A 2 8.79 -25.15 38.80
C GLN A 2 8.77 -25.70 40.24
N GLU A 3 9.89 -26.22 40.75
CA GLU A 3 9.98 -26.75 42.13
C GLU A 3 9.88 -25.67 43.22
N LEU A 4 10.44 -24.47 42.99
CA LEU A 4 10.30 -23.32 43.90
C LEU A 4 8.85 -22.82 44.01
N LEU A 5 8.04 -23.07 42.98
CA LEU A 5 6.60 -22.76 42.99
C LEU A 5 5.80 -23.77 43.84
N TYR A 6 6.29 -25.00 43.96
CA TYR A 6 5.64 -26.06 44.72
C TYR A 6 5.91 -25.93 46.23
N GLN A 7 7.13 -25.52 46.61
CA GLN A 7 7.49 -25.35 48.02
C GLN A 7 6.79 -24.15 48.68
N ASN A 8 6.66 -23.01 47.98
CA ASN A 8 5.97 -21.83 48.53
C ASN A 8 4.43 -21.97 48.66
N LEU A 9 3.84 -23.02 48.09
CA LEU A 9 2.40 -23.29 48.23
C LEU A 9 2.06 -24.16 49.44
N ASN A 10 3.03 -24.91 49.98
CA ASN A 10 2.81 -25.78 51.13
C ASN A 10 3.04 -25.07 52.46
N ASP A 11 3.90 -24.05 52.49
CA ASP A 11 4.21 -23.34 53.72
C ASP A 11 3.31 -22.10 53.87
N LYS A 12 2.40 -22.17 54.86
CA LYS A 12 1.59 -21.08 55.42
C LYS A 12 0.31 -20.72 54.63
N ASN A 13 -0.78 -21.44 54.93
CA ASN A 13 -1.92 -20.90 55.68
C ASN A 13 -3.08 -21.90 55.60
N GLU A 14 -3.34 -22.62 56.69
CA GLU A 14 -4.63 -23.25 56.97
C GLU A 14 -5.71 -22.17 57.10
N LEU A 15 -6.20 -21.69 55.96
CA LEU A 15 -7.33 -20.78 55.92
C LEU A 15 -8.61 -21.59 56.17
N LYS A 16 -9.06 -21.59 57.43
CA LYS A 16 -10.45 -21.90 57.82
C LYS A 16 -11.37 -20.89 57.12
N VAL A 17 -11.80 -21.20 55.90
CA VAL A 17 -12.87 -20.47 55.22
C VAL A 17 -14.11 -21.32 55.35
N GLU A 18 -15.03 -20.90 56.22
CA GLU A 18 -16.35 -21.51 56.36
C GLU A 18 -17.03 -21.58 54.99
N SER A 19 -17.33 -22.80 54.54
CA SER A 19 -18.26 -23.07 53.46
C SER A 19 -19.64 -22.53 53.84
N PRO A 20 -20.38 -21.86 52.94
CA PRO A 20 -21.73 -21.39 53.27
C PRO A 20 -22.61 -22.59 53.63
N ASN A 21 -23.18 -22.53 54.84
CA ASN A 21 -24.02 -23.57 55.43
C ASN A 21 -25.37 -23.60 54.68
N LEU A 22 -25.57 -24.58 53.80
CA LEU A 22 -26.73 -24.70 52.91
C LEU A 22 -27.97 -25.32 53.57
N ASN A 23 -27.91 -25.67 54.86
CA ASN A 23 -28.94 -26.48 55.52
C ASN A 23 -30.01 -25.69 56.31
N SER A 24 -30.02 -24.36 56.30
CA SER A 24 -30.99 -23.59 57.12
C SER A 24 -32.29 -23.15 56.41
N PHE A 25 -32.56 -23.60 55.19
CA PHE A 25 -33.77 -23.19 54.45
C PHE A 25 -34.69 -24.36 54.08
N ASN A 26 -35.05 -25.16 55.08
CA ASN A 26 -36.19 -26.08 55.00
C ASN A 26 -37.12 -25.82 56.19
N ASN A 27 -37.96 -24.79 56.09
CA ASN A 27 -39.22 -24.69 56.85
C ASN A 27 -40.11 -23.63 56.20
N SER A 28 -41.10 -24.09 55.44
CA SER A 28 -42.45 -23.50 55.36
C SER A 28 -43.25 -24.24 54.30
N ASN A 29 -44.35 -24.84 54.77
CA ASN A 29 -45.38 -25.53 54.01
C ASN A 29 -46.20 -24.60 53.11
N ASN A 30 -46.84 -25.25 52.14
CA ASN A 30 -48.12 -24.94 51.47
C ASN A 30 -48.20 -23.89 50.35
N ASN A 31 -48.36 -24.45 49.13
CA ASN A 31 -49.50 -24.25 48.22
C ASN A 31 -49.98 -22.82 47.94
N ASN A 32 -49.33 -22.16 46.98
CA ASN A 32 -49.93 -21.60 45.76
C ASN A 32 -48.87 -20.79 45.01
N ASN A 33 -48.96 -20.77 43.67
CA ASN A 33 -48.12 -20.02 42.70
C ASN A 33 -46.99 -20.83 42.02
N ASN A 34 -47.34 -21.69 41.05
CA ASN A 34 -46.37 -22.33 40.15
C ASN A 34 -45.50 -21.32 39.36
N TYR A 35 -46.02 -20.13 39.06
CA TYR A 35 -45.23 -19.04 38.46
C TYR A 35 -44.20 -18.47 39.45
N ASN A 36 -44.57 -18.28 40.73
CA ASN A 36 -43.61 -17.93 41.77
C ASN A 36 -42.65 -19.08 42.07
N ASN A 37 -43.05 -20.33 41.86
CA ASN A 37 -42.20 -21.49 42.13
C ASN A 37 -41.08 -21.63 41.09
N ASN A 38 -41.36 -21.35 39.81
CA ASN A 38 -40.32 -21.28 38.77
C ASN A 38 -39.42 -20.06 38.96
N ASN A 39 -39.97 -18.87 39.25
CA ASN A 39 -39.15 -17.71 39.60
C ASN A 39 -38.31 -17.96 40.85
N ASN A 40 -38.85 -18.62 41.88
CA ASN A 40 -38.13 -19.00 43.09
C ASN A 40 -37.05 -20.05 42.82
N LYS A 41 -37.27 -21.01 41.91
CA LYS A 41 -36.23 -21.96 41.46
C LYS A 41 -35.11 -21.25 40.71
N ILE A 42 -35.45 -20.36 39.77
CA ILE A 42 -34.47 -19.55 39.03
C ILE A 42 -33.69 -18.66 40.01
N LEU A 43 -34.36 -17.96 40.92
CA LEU A 43 -33.73 -17.16 41.98
C LEU A 43 -32.82 -17.99 42.89
N LYS A 44 -33.20 -19.23 43.24
CA LYS A 44 -32.34 -20.16 44.00
C LYS A 44 -31.10 -20.55 43.19
N ILE A 45 -31.24 -20.89 41.91
CA ILE A 45 -30.11 -21.22 41.02
C ILE A 45 -29.19 -20.01 40.86
N LEU A 46 -29.75 -18.83 40.58
CA LEU A 46 -28.99 -17.58 40.46
C LEU A 46 -28.28 -17.23 41.77
N LYS A 47 -28.90 -17.44 42.94
CA LYS A 47 -28.22 -17.28 44.24
C LYS A 47 -27.07 -18.27 44.40
N ILE A 48 -27.23 -19.55 44.05
CA ILE A 48 -26.16 -20.54 44.11
C ILE A 48 -25.00 -20.15 43.19
N ILE A 49 -25.31 -19.75 41.96
CA ILE A 49 -24.31 -19.25 40.99
C ILE A 49 -23.61 -18.01 41.55
N TYR A 50 -24.36 -17.05 42.11
CA TYR A 50 -23.82 -15.85 42.73
C TYR A 50 -22.89 -16.16 43.91
N TYR A 51 -23.27 -17.04 44.84
CA TYR A 51 -22.41 -17.41 45.97
C TYR A 51 -21.16 -18.15 45.51
N LYS A 52 -21.28 -19.02 44.50
CA LYS A 52 -20.12 -19.66 43.86
C LYS A 52 -19.21 -18.62 43.23
N LEU A 53 -19.73 -17.72 42.39
CA LEU A 53 -18.99 -16.62 41.78
C LEU A 53 -18.32 -15.73 42.82
N LYS A 54 -19.01 -15.38 43.90
CA LYS A 54 -18.47 -14.59 45.01
C LYS A 54 -17.34 -15.31 45.75
N TYR A 55 -17.47 -16.62 45.98
CA TYR A 55 -16.41 -17.45 46.55
C TYR A 55 -15.19 -17.48 45.61
N TYR A 56 -15.40 -17.73 44.32
CA TYR A 56 -14.33 -17.72 43.33
C TYR A 56 -13.65 -16.37 43.23
N PHE A 57 -14.42 -15.27 43.27
CA PHE A 57 -13.89 -13.91 43.30
C PHE A 57 -13.04 -13.65 44.55
N LYS A 58 -13.46 -14.15 45.71
CA LYS A 58 -12.68 -14.06 46.95
C LYS A 58 -11.38 -14.87 46.88
N SER A 59 -11.44 -16.12 46.42
CA SER A 59 -10.26 -16.96 46.20
C SER A 59 -9.30 -16.33 45.18
N PHE A 60 -9.84 -15.74 44.12
CA PHE A 60 -9.08 -15.00 43.12
C PHE A 60 -8.36 -13.79 43.73
N LYS A 61 -9.07 -12.99 44.54
CA LYS A 61 -8.47 -11.83 45.23
C LYS A 61 -7.33 -12.23 46.17
N ILE A 62 -7.47 -13.35 46.89
CA ILE A 62 -6.42 -13.88 47.77
C ILE A 62 -5.22 -14.37 46.95
N PHE A 63 -5.47 -15.15 45.90
CA PHE A 63 -4.42 -15.61 44.99
C PHE A 63 -3.63 -14.45 44.40
N LEU A 64 -4.34 -13.42 43.90
CA LEU A 64 -3.73 -12.23 43.32
C LEU A 64 -2.88 -11.50 44.37
N LYS A 65 -3.41 -11.26 45.58
CA LYS A 65 -2.68 -10.59 46.66
C LYS A 65 -1.38 -11.31 47.03
N ASN A 66 -1.42 -12.64 47.12
CA ASN A 66 -0.25 -13.44 47.52
C ASN A 66 0.81 -13.52 46.40
N ASN A 67 0.39 -13.48 45.14
CA ASN A 67 1.29 -13.65 43.98
C ASN A 67 1.59 -12.33 43.24
N LEU A 68 1.04 -11.19 43.66
CA LEU A 68 1.07 -9.93 42.91
C LEU A 68 2.48 -9.51 42.52
N LYS A 69 3.42 -9.52 43.48
CA LYS A 69 4.82 -9.13 43.25
C LYS A 69 5.51 -10.04 42.21
N LEU A 70 5.24 -11.34 42.27
CA LEU A 70 5.79 -12.32 41.32
C LEU A 70 5.18 -12.14 39.92
N ILE A 71 3.87 -11.93 39.85
CA ILE A 71 3.14 -11.68 38.60
C ILE A 71 3.65 -10.39 37.93
N LEU A 72 3.77 -9.30 38.69
CA LEU A 72 4.28 -8.02 38.18
C LEU A 72 5.73 -8.14 37.70
N LYS A 73 6.60 -8.83 38.46
CA LYS A 73 8.00 -9.09 38.04
C LYS A 73 8.05 -9.88 36.73
N ARG A 74 7.18 -10.89 36.57
CA ARG A 74 7.08 -11.69 35.34
C ARG A 74 6.59 -10.85 34.16
N ILE A 75 5.50 -10.11 34.34
CA ILE A 75 4.94 -9.21 33.31
C ILE A 75 6.00 -8.20 32.87
N PHE A 76 6.68 -7.56 33.81
CA PHE A 76 7.76 -6.61 33.52
C PHE A 76 8.87 -7.26 32.71
N GLY A 77 9.37 -8.43 33.13
CA GLY A 77 10.40 -9.16 32.38
C GLY A 77 9.96 -9.54 30.95
N GLN A 78 8.70 -9.93 30.76
CA GLN A 78 8.15 -10.23 29.43
C GLN A 78 8.02 -8.98 28.56
N LEU A 79 7.62 -7.84 29.13
CA LEU A 79 7.54 -6.56 28.41
C LEU A 79 8.93 -6.05 28.02
N CYS A 80 9.93 -6.15 28.90
CA CYS A 80 11.31 -5.82 28.56
C CYS A 80 11.84 -6.70 27.43
N PHE A 81 11.56 -8.00 27.47
CA PHE A 81 11.96 -8.93 26.41
C PHE A 81 11.24 -8.62 25.09
N LEU A 82 9.95 -8.30 25.13
CA LEU A 82 9.17 -7.87 23.96
C LEU A 82 9.74 -6.59 23.35
N ALA A 83 10.05 -5.59 24.19
CA ALA A 83 10.68 -4.34 23.75
C ALA A 83 12.06 -4.58 23.12
N LEU A 84 12.87 -5.49 23.68
CA LEU A 84 14.16 -5.89 23.11
C LEU A 84 13.99 -6.53 21.73
N ILE A 85 13.03 -7.46 21.59
CA ILE A 85 12.72 -8.09 20.30
C ILE A 85 12.31 -7.04 19.27
N PHE A 86 11.37 -6.16 19.60
CA PHE A 86 10.96 -5.09 18.69
C PHE A 86 12.12 -4.15 18.36
N GLY A 87 12.97 -3.81 19.33
CA GLY A 87 14.16 -2.98 19.14
C GLY A 87 15.19 -3.58 18.17
N ILE A 88 15.23 -4.91 18.02
CA ILE A 88 16.13 -5.61 17.08
C ILE A 88 15.45 -5.85 15.73
N ILE A 89 14.22 -6.37 15.75
CA ILE A 89 13.48 -6.75 14.54
C ILE A 89 13.12 -5.53 13.70
N THR A 90 12.70 -4.43 14.32
CA THR A 90 12.25 -3.22 13.61
C THR A 90 13.35 -2.66 12.70
N PRO A 91 14.57 -2.32 13.18
CA PRO A 91 15.62 -1.79 12.30
C PRO A 91 16.06 -2.77 11.21
N ILE A 92 16.18 -4.07 11.53
CA ILE A 92 16.57 -5.09 10.54
C ILE A 92 15.53 -5.18 9.42
N SER A 93 14.25 -5.21 9.78
CA SER A 93 13.17 -5.31 8.80
C SER A 93 13.07 -4.06 7.91
N ILE A 94 13.22 -2.86 8.48
CA ILE A 94 13.28 -1.60 7.71
C ILE A 94 14.48 -1.61 6.76
N TYR A 95 15.65 -2.04 7.23
CA TYR A 95 16.85 -2.14 6.39
C TYR A 95 16.66 -3.09 5.21
N ILE A 96 16.09 -4.28 5.46
CA ILE A 96 15.79 -5.26 4.40
C ILE A 96 14.74 -4.71 3.43
N TYR A 97 13.69 -4.04 3.93
CA TYR A 97 12.66 -3.43 3.09
C TYR A 97 13.25 -2.36 2.15
N ASN A 98 14.08 -1.46 2.68
CA ASN A 98 14.74 -0.40 1.90
C ASN A 98 15.77 -0.94 0.90
N ASN A 99 16.27 -2.17 1.10
CA ASN A 99 17.25 -2.83 0.23
C ASN A 99 16.68 -4.14 -0.34
N SER A 100 15.36 -4.21 -0.53
CA SER A 100 14.71 -5.43 -1.00
C SER A 100 15.23 -5.78 -2.40
N PRO A 101 15.53 -7.06 -2.69
CA PRO A 101 15.73 -7.49 -4.06
C PRO A 101 14.46 -7.22 -4.90
N SER A 102 14.60 -7.18 -6.23
CA SER A 102 13.43 -7.07 -7.10
C SER A 102 12.45 -8.22 -6.83
N LYS A 103 11.15 -7.91 -6.76
CA LYS A 103 10.11 -8.93 -6.54
C LYS A 103 10.05 -9.96 -7.67
N TYR A 104 10.35 -9.51 -8.88
CA TYR A 104 10.33 -10.31 -10.10
C TYR A 104 11.72 -10.31 -10.75
N LEU A 105 12.06 -11.41 -11.43
CA LEU A 105 13.32 -11.57 -12.17
C LEU A 105 13.25 -10.92 -13.56
N SER A 106 12.05 -10.78 -14.09
CA SER A 106 11.78 -10.26 -15.43
C SER A 106 10.38 -9.68 -15.48
N SER A 107 10.23 -8.66 -16.32
CA SER A 107 8.96 -8.10 -16.74
C SER A 107 8.94 -8.07 -18.26
N GLU A 108 7.81 -8.44 -18.84
CA GLU A 108 7.51 -8.21 -20.25
C GLU A 108 6.66 -6.95 -20.38
N LEU A 109 7.04 -6.06 -21.28
CA LEU A 109 6.25 -4.87 -21.59
C LEU A 109 5.11 -5.23 -22.53
N LEU A 110 3.90 -4.81 -22.18
CA LEU A 110 2.69 -4.98 -22.98
C LEU A 110 2.05 -3.61 -23.24
N PHE A 111 1.46 -3.47 -24.43
CA PHE A 111 0.61 -2.34 -24.77
C PHE A 111 -0.85 -2.78 -24.64
N SER A 112 -1.62 -2.09 -23.80
CA SER A 112 -2.99 -2.46 -23.44
C SER A 112 -4.00 -1.43 -23.95
N PRO A 113 -5.06 -1.83 -24.67
CA PRO A 113 -5.38 -3.21 -25.06
C PRO A 113 -4.42 -3.76 -26.12
N GLU A 114 -4.11 -5.06 -26.07
CA GLU A 114 -3.22 -5.69 -27.03
C GLU A 114 -3.72 -5.55 -28.48
N ASN A 115 -2.79 -5.48 -29.44
CA ASN A 115 -3.06 -5.36 -30.87
C ASN A 115 -4.05 -4.24 -31.25
N SER A 116 -4.17 -3.22 -30.40
CA SER A 116 -5.08 -2.09 -30.61
C SER A 116 -4.30 -0.81 -30.88
N THR A 117 -4.90 0.08 -31.66
CA THR A 117 -4.45 1.45 -31.84
C THR A 117 -5.55 2.40 -31.41
N TYR A 118 -5.14 3.56 -30.91
CA TYR A 118 -6.02 4.64 -30.53
C TYR A 118 -5.88 5.79 -31.53
N SER A 119 -7.00 6.45 -31.83
CA SER A 119 -7.02 7.63 -32.69
C SER A 119 -7.95 8.68 -32.08
N PRO A 120 -7.43 9.88 -31.71
CA PRO A 120 -8.29 10.95 -31.19
C PRO A 120 -9.30 11.45 -32.25
N ILE A 121 -8.98 11.28 -33.54
CA ILE A 121 -9.86 11.58 -34.68
C ILE A 121 -11.08 10.65 -34.64
N LEU A 122 -10.86 9.33 -34.53
CA LEU A 122 -11.96 8.35 -34.49
C LEU A 122 -12.79 8.44 -33.21
N GLN A 123 -12.20 8.89 -32.10
CA GLN A 123 -12.93 9.19 -30.86
C GLN A 123 -13.67 10.53 -30.91
N ASN A 124 -13.55 11.29 -32.00
CA ASN A 124 -14.17 12.60 -32.19
C ASN A 124 -13.85 13.59 -31.04
N ILE A 125 -12.62 13.54 -30.52
CA ILE A 125 -12.18 14.53 -29.52
C ILE A 125 -12.14 15.89 -30.22
N SER A 126 -12.78 16.88 -29.63
CA SER A 126 -12.79 18.23 -30.21
C SER A 126 -11.45 18.93 -30.02
N ILE A 127 -10.98 19.62 -31.05
CA ILE A 127 -9.85 20.54 -30.96
C ILE A 127 -10.30 21.76 -30.15
N TYR A 128 -9.49 22.18 -29.18
CA TYR A 128 -9.86 23.24 -28.24
C TYR A 128 -10.15 24.59 -28.91
N ASP A 129 -9.22 25.09 -29.73
CA ASP A 129 -9.39 26.38 -30.43
C ASP A 129 -10.06 26.24 -31.79
N GLN A 130 -11.34 25.89 -31.78
CA GLN A 130 -12.16 25.66 -32.99
C GLN A 130 -12.18 26.85 -33.96
N GLN A 131 -11.94 28.07 -33.46
CA GLN A 131 -11.83 29.27 -34.30
C GLN A 131 -10.64 29.21 -35.29
N TYR A 132 -9.59 28.47 -34.96
CA TYR A 132 -8.42 28.26 -35.83
C TYR A 132 -8.57 27.01 -36.70
N PHE A 133 -9.43 26.07 -36.30
CA PHE A 133 -9.65 24.78 -36.94
C PHE A 133 -11.17 24.51 -37.10
N PRO A 134 -11.88 25.29 -37.93
CA PRO A 134 -13.34 25.19 -38.07
C PRO A 134 -13.81 23.83 -38.62
N ASN A 135 -13.00 23.14 -39.43
CA ASN A 135 -13.27 21.78 -39.91
C ASN A 135 -12.61 20.70 -39.03
N GLN A 136 -12.16 21.07 -37.82
CA GLN A 136 -11.57 20.16 -36.83
C GLN A 136 -10.38 19.37 -37.42
N TRP A 137 -10.46 18.04 -37.41
CA TRP A 137 -9.39 17.14 -37.82
C TRP A 137 -9.06 17.22 -39.32
N ASP A 138 -9.95 17.77 -40.15
CA ASP A 138 -9.69 17.96 -41.58
C ASP A 138 -8.71 19.12 -41.83
N ASP A 139 -8.56 20.03 -40.87
CA ASP A 139 -7.65 21.18 -40.93
C ASP A 139 -6.25 20.88 -40.37
N VAL A 140 -5.99 19.67 -39.85
CA VAL A 140 -4.72 19.34 -39.17
C VAL A 140 -4.03 18.15 -39.84
N ASN A 141 -2.70 18.19 -39.86
CA ASN A 141 -1.89 17.07 -40.35
C ASN A 141 -0.73 16.71 -39.41
N VAL A 142 -0.58 17.40 -38.29
CA VAL A 142 0.36 17.04 -37.22
C VAL A 142 -0.39 16.82 -35.92
N LEU A 143 -0.14 15.65 -35.31
CA LEU A 143 -0.53 15.26 -33.95
C LEU A 143 0.76 15.00 -33.17
N LEU A 144 1.11 15.97 -32.32
CA LEU A 144 2.39 16.08 -31.62
C LEU A 144 2.24 15.82 -30.12
N ASP A 145 3.14 14.99 -29.58
CA ASP A 145 3.46 15.00 -28.15
C ASP A 145 4.75 15.79 -27.91
N THR A 146 4.71 16.80 -27.05
CA THR A 146 5.84 17.70 -26.81
C THR A 146 6.75 17.28 -25.68
N HIS A 147 6.42 16.24 -24.92
CA HIS A 147 7.08 15.98 -23.65
C HIS A 147 7.08 14.49 -23.30
N SER A 148 8.24 13.84 -23.33
CA SER A 148 8.37 12.41 -22.99
C SER A 148 9.77 12.01 -22.56
N HIS A 149 9.87 11.01 -21.68
CA HIS A 149 11.11 10.52 -21.06
C HIS A 149 11.36 9.04 -21.36
N THR A 150 12.63 8.65 -21.34
CA THR A 150 13.09 7.28 -21.54
C THR A 150 13.97 6.84 -20.37
N TYR A 151 14.43 5.58 -20.38
CA TYR A 151 15.38 5.09 -19.35
C TYR A 151 16.70 5.85 -19.33
N TYR A 152 16.99 6.70 -20.33
CA TYR A 152 18.18 7.52 -20.31
C TYR A 152 18.14 8.50 -19.14
N SER A 153 16.97 9.05 -18.79
CA SER A 153 16.74 9.82 -17.57
C SER A 153 16.04 8.97 -16.49
N ASP A 154 14.73 9.14 -16.29
CA ASP A 154 13.93 8.42 -15.31
C ASP A 154 12.64 7.79 -15.88
N GLY A 155 12.48 7.84 -17.20
CA GLY A 155 11.44 7.10 -17.90
C GLY A 155 11.66 5.58 -17.78
N SER A 156 10.57 4.83 -17.87
CA SER A 156 10.58 3.36 -17.76
C SER A 156 10.82 2.62 -19.07
N LEU A 157 10.74 3.34 -20.20
CA LEU A 157 10.78 2.77 -21.55
C LEU A 157 12.10 3.01 -22.25
N SER A 158 12.49 2.08 -23.12
CA SER A 158 13.47 2.37 -24.16
C SER A 158 12.94 3.42 -25.15
N PRO A 159 13.81 4.14 -25.88
CA PRO A 159 13.37 5.01 -26.96
C PRO A 159 12.45 4.32 -27.96
N GLU A 160 12.71 3.05 -28.30
CA GLU A 160 11.86 2.30 -29.25
C GLU A 160 10.48 1.96 -28.67
N GLU A 161 10.39 1.58 -27.39
CA GLU A 161 9.10 1.31 -26.74
C GLU A 161 8.29 2.60 -26.56
N ASN A 162 8.96 3.69 -26.22
CA ASN A 162 8.37 5.02 -26.13
C ASN A 162 7.81 5.45 -27.51
N ILE A 163 8.56 5.27 -28.61
CA ILE A 163 8.09 5.50 -29.98
C ILE A 163 6.85 4.65 -30.31
N LYS A 164 6.87 3.36 -29.96
CA LYS A 164 5.73 2.48 -30.20
C LYS A 164 4.49 2.96 -29.45
N TRP A 165 4.62 3.37 -28.19
CA TRP A 165 3.52 3.92 -27.41
C TRP A 165 2.89 5.15 -28.10
N HIS A 166 3.71 6.03 -28.66
CA HIS A 166 3.24 7.21 -29.38
C HIS A 166 2.49 6.85 -30.67
N ILE A 167 3.06 5.95 -31.49
CA ILE A 167 2.39 5.46 -32.71
C ILE A 167 1.04 4.84 -32.37
N LEU A 168 0.99 4.00 -31.33
CA LEU A 168 -0.23 3.33 -30.90
C LEU A 168 -1.29 4.30 -30.35
N ASN A 169 -0.90 5.50 -29.90
CA ASN A 169 -1.80 6.57 -29.46
C ASN A 169 -2.11 7.62 -30.54
N GLY A 170 -1.70 7.39 -31.78
CA GLY A 170 -2.06 8.22 -32.93
C GLY A 170 -1.20 9.46 -33.15
N TYR A 171 -0.08 9.60 -32.43
CA TYR A 171 0.89 10.66 -32.69
C TYR A 171 1.68 10.35 -33.96
N ASN A 172 1.92 11.37 -34.77
CA ASN A 172 2.78 11.29 -35.96
C ASN A 172 4.05 12.14 -35.85
N VAL A 173 4.16 12.94 -34.79
CA VAL A 173 5.39 13.61 -34.37
C VAL A 173 5.51 13.50 -32.85
N MET A 174 6.72 13.33 -32.33
CA MET A 174 6.99 13.40 -30.90
C MET A 174 8.31 14.10 -30.60
N PHE A 175 8.36 14.78 -29.46
CA PHE A 175 9.60 15.25 -28.85
C PHE A 175 10.03 14.28 -27.75
N MET A 176 11.28 13.85 -27.81
CA MET A 176 11.89 13.00 -26.79
C MET A 176 12.85 13.85 -25.98
N THR A 177 12.50 14.10 -24.72
CA THR A 177 12.98 15.22 -23.90
C THR A 177 13.49 14.75 -22.54
N ASP A 178 14.33 13.71 -22.52
CA ASP A 178 14.95 13.21 -21.29
C ASP A 178 15.56 14.34 -20.44
N HIS A 179 15.46 14.21 -19.11
CA HIS A 179 16.00 15.20 -18.18
C HIS A 179 17.50 15.44 -18.41
N ASN A 180 17.85 16.70 -18.69
CA ASN A 180 19.21 17.22 -18.72
C ASN A 180 20.19 16.49 -19.67
N GLN A 181 19.69 15.76 -20.67
CA GLN A 181 20.52 15.15 -21.72
C GLN A 181 19.76 14.92 -23.03
N VAL A 182 20.48 14.88 -24.15
CA VAL A 182 19.89 14.71 -25.49
C VAL A 182 19.96 13.28 -26.03
N TYR A 183 20.70 12.39 -25.38
CA TYR A 183 21.12 11.13 -26.00
C TYR A 183 19.95 10.18 -26.28
N GLY A 184 18.96 10.10 -25.38
CA GLY A 184 17.74 9.33 -25.62
C GLY A 184 17.01 9.81 -26.88
N GLY A 185 16.84 11.12 -27.04
CA GLY A 185 16.25 11.72 -28.23
C GLY A 185 17.03 11.44 -29.52
N LEU A 186 18.37 11.48 -29.50
CA LEU A 186 19.20 11.14 -30.67
C LEU A 186 19.06 9.66 -31.07
N VAL A 187 19.04 8.77 -30.08
CA VAL A 187 18.82 7.33 -30.31
C VAL A 187 17.41 7.09 -30.86
N GLY A 188 16.40 7.73 -30.27
CA GLY A 188 15.00 7.66 -30.72
C GLY A 188 14.83 8.16 -32.16
N MET A 189 15.43 9.30 -32.50
CA MET A 189 15.45 9.85 -33.87
C MET A 189 15.98 8.84 -34.88
N LYS A 190 17.13 8.22 -34.58
CA LYS A 190 17.73 7.21 -35.45
C LYS A 190 16.81 5.98 -35.62
N ILE A 191 16.26 5.47 -34.52
CA ILE A 191 15.35 4.31 -34.54
C ILE A 191 14.09 4.62 -35.36
N ALA A 192 13.49 5.80 -35.19
CA ALA A 192 12.33 6.23 -35.95
C ALA A 192 12.63 6.29 -37.44
N GLN A 193 13.76 6.89 -37.83
CA GLN A 193 14.18 6.94 -39.24
C GLN A 193 14.39 5.55 -39.86
N GLU A 194 15.02 4.63 -39.12
CA GLU A 194 15.35 3.29 -39.61
C GLU A 194 14.15 2.34 -39.66
N LYS A 195 13.19 2.45 -38.72
CA LYS A 195 12.15 1.44 -38.51
C LYS A 195 10.71 1.96 -38.62
N TYR A 196 10.49 3.26 -38.45
CA TYR A 196 9.14 3.85 -38.29
C TYR A 196 8.97 5.14 -39.11
N SER A 197 9.75 5.34 -40.17
CA SER A 197 9.80 6.58 -40.95
C SER A 197 8.50 6.89 -41.71
N ASP A 198 7.65 5.88 -41.91
CA ASP A 198 6.31 5.98 -42.46
C ASP A 198 5.21 6.20 -41.40
N LYS A 199 5.55 6.25 -40.11
CA LYS A 199 4.59 6.31 -38.99
C LYS A 199 4.78 7.48 -38.05
N ILE A 200 6.02 7.87 -37.76
CA ILE A 200 6.29 8.94 -36.79
C ILE A 200 7.63 9.61 -37.03
N LEU A 201 7.67 10.93 -36.81
CA LEU A 201 8.90 11.70 -36.69
C LEU A 201 9.26 11.87 -35.21
N VAL A 202 10.51 11.58 -34.85
CA VAL A 202 11.06 11.91 -33.53
C VAL A 202 12.01 13.09 -33.68
N ILE A 203 11.77 14.16 -32.93
CA ILE A 203 12.69 15.29 -32.81
C ILE A 203 13.36 15.24 -31.44
N PRO A 204 14.71 15.26 -31.37
CA PRO A 204 15.41 15.28 -30.11
C PRO A 204 15.17 16.59 -29.36
N GLY A 205 15.10 16.50 -28.04
CA GLY A 205 15.12 17.63 -27.14
C GLY A 205 15.71 17.26 -25.78
N ILE A 206 15.65 18.21 -24.86
CA ILE A 206 16.08 18.05 -23.47
C ILE A 206 15.03 18.70 -22.59
N GLU A 207 14.56 18.03 -21.54
CA GLU A 207 13.92 18.75 -20.45
C GLU A 207 15.02 19.29 -19.52
N TRP A 208 15.33 20.58 -19.66
CA TRP A 208 16.26 21.25 -18.78
C TRP A 208 15.63 21.46 -17.42
N THR A 209 16.09 20.65 -16.48
CA THR A 209 15.45 20.42 -15.19
C THR A 209 16.35 20.89 -14.07
N ASN A 210 15.83 21.75 -13.21
CA ASN A 210 16.57 22.34 -12.11
C ASN A 210 15.62 22.79 -10.99
N CYS A 211 16.15 23.47 -9.97
CA CYS A 211 15.39 23.87 -8.79
C CYS A 211 14.56 25.14 -8.94
N ARG A 212 14.49 25.69 -10.15
CA ARG A 212 13.69 26.86 -10.50
C ARG A 212 12.69 26.58 -11.60
N CYS A 213 12.97 25.68 -12.53
CA CYS A 213 12.08 25.46 -13.67
C CYS A 213 12.37 24.15 -14.40
N HIS A 214 11.44 23.85 -15.30
CA HIS A 214 11.49 22.78 -16.28
C HIS A 214 11.22 23.39 -17.65
N LEU A 215 12.16 23.25 -18.59
CA LEU A 215 12.05 23.77 -19.96
C LEU A 215 12.34 22.67 -20.96
N ASN A 216 11.46 22.43 -21.92
CA ASN A 216 11.83 21.62 -23.09
C ASN A 216 12.60 22.47 -24.10
N LEU A 217 13.82 22.04 -24.39
CA LEU A 217 14.72 22.63 -25.39
C LEU A 217 14.68 21.73 -26.63
N ILE A 218 13.95 22.13 -27.66
CA ILE A 218 13.60 21.28 -28.80
C ILE A 218 14.48 21.57 -30.00
N GLY A 219 14.88 20.51 -30.73
CA GLY A 219 15.63 20.62 -31.97
C GLY A 219 17.13 20.83 -31.77
N ILE A 220 17.61 20.79 -30.53
CA ILE A 220 19.04 20.79 -30.20
C ILE A 220 19.59 19.36 -30.21
N THR A 221 20.87 19.22 -30.55
CA THR A 221 21.55 17.91 -30.68
C THR A 221 22.77 17.78 -29.77
N GLU A 222 22.97 18.74 -28.87
CA GLU A 222 24.05 18.79 -27.90
C GLU A 222 23.49 19.04 -26.49
N ASN A 223 24.20 18.56 -25.48
CA ASN A 223 23.84 18.82 -24.09
C ASN A 223 24.05 20.29 -23.73
N VAL A 224 23.24 20.77 -22.78
CA VAL A 224 23.31 22.13 -22.24
C VAL A 224 23.94 22.13 -20.84
N PRO A 225 24.39 23.29 -20.30
CA PRO A 225 24.94 23.38 -18.96
C PRO A 225 23.98 22.87 -17.88
N LEU A 226 24.52 22.06 -16.95
CA LEU A 226 23.78 21.56 -15.80
C LEU A 226 23.90 22.54 -14.64
N ILE A 227 22.83 23.28 -14.36
CA ILE A 227 22.83 24.32 -13.33
C ILE A 227 21.68 24.04 -12.37
N LYS A 228 21.99 23.77 -11.10
CA LYS A 228 20.98 23.41 -10.09
C LYS A 228 20.07 24.59 -9.71
N TYR A 229 20.64 25.78 -9.54
CA TYR A 229 19.93 27.01 -9.19
C TYR A 229 20.31 28.11 -10.18
N PRO A 230 19.82 28.05 -11.42
CA PRO A 230 20.21 29.02 -12.44
C PRO A 230 19.72 30.42 -12.06
N THR A 231 20.54 31.44 -12.25
CA THR A 231 20.14 32.84 -12.17
C THR A 231 19.23 33.21 -13.34
N ASP A 232 18.50 34.34 -13.22
CA ASP A 232 17.67 34.85 -14.32
C ASP A 232 18.50 35.10 -15.59
N GLU A 233 19.75 35.54 -15.44
CA GLU A 233 20.68 35.74 -16.56
C GLU A 233 21.06 34.42 -17.24
N GLU A 234 21.36 33.38 -16.47
CA GLU A 234 21.67 32.05 -17.01
C GLU A 234 20.48 31.41 -17.75
N ILE A 235 19.25 31.60 -17.24
CA ILE A 235 18.04 31.16 -17.91
C ILE A 235 17.88 31.87 -19.27
N LYS A 236 18.01 33.20 -19.30
CA LYS A 236 17.94 33.97 -20.55
C LYS A 236 19.00 33.54 -21.56
N ASN A 237 20.25 33.41 -21.10
CA ASN A 237 21.36 32.98 -21.95
C ASN A 237 21.12 31.58 -22.54
N LEU A 238 20.45 30.69 -21.79
CA LEU A 238 20.07 29.38 -22.30
C LEU A 238 18.99 29.48 -23.38
N ILE A 239 17.97 30.31 -23.19
CA ILE A 239 16.93 30.55 -24.20
C ILE A 239 17.55 31.09 -25.49
N ASP A 240 18.37 32.14 -25.38
CA ASP A 240 19.09 32.74 -26.50
C ASP A 240 19.99 31.72 -27.22
N LEU A 241 20.67 30.84 -26.47
CA LEU A 241 21.52 29.78 -27.02
C LEU A 241 20.69 28.79 -27.85
N VAL A 242 19.54 28.34 -27.34
CA VAL A 242 18.65 27.40 -28.06
C VAL A 242 18.11 28.04 -29.34
N HIS A 243 17.66 29.29 -29.28
CA HIS A 243 17.21 30.03 -30.47
C HIS A 243 18.34 30.24 -31.49
N SER A 244 19.57 30.51 -31.04
CA SER A 244 20.72 30.66 -31.93
C SER A 244 21.03 29.39 -32.74
N LYS A 245 20.57 28.23 -32.25
CA LYS A 245 20.68 26.91 -32.91
C LYS A 245 19.44 26.54 -33.72
N GLY A 246 18.45 27.44 -33.84
CA GLY A 246 17.17 27.18 -34.50
C GLY A 246 16.24 26.26 -33.70
N GLY A 247 16.46 26.12 -32.40
CA GLY A 247 15.61 25.36 -31.50
C GLY A 247 14.43 26.19 -30.97
N LEU A 248 13.56 25.52 -30.21
CA LEU A 248 12.42 26.11 -29.52
C LEU A 248 12.53 25.88 -28.01
N VAL A 249 11.96 26.79 -27.23
CA VAL A 249 11.86 26.66 -25.77
C VAL A 249 10.39 26.60 -25.35
N ILE A 250 10.03 25.53 -24.66
CA ILE A 250 8.70 25.32 -24.10
C ILE A 250 8.82 25.38 -22.57
N LEU A 251 7.99 26.20 -21.92
CA LEU A 251 7.86 26.20 -20.46
C LEU A 251 6.93 25.06 -20.03
N ASN A 252 7.46 24.07 -19.32
CA ASN A 252 6.73 22.87 -18.93
C ASN A 252 5.87 23.11 -17.69
N HIS A 253 4.71 22.46 -17.63
CA HIS A 253 3.79 22.34 -16.49
C HIS A 253 3.98 23.38 -15.37
N TYR A 254 3.78 24.66 -15.71
CA TYR A 254 4.07 25.79 -14.81
C TYR A 254 3.38 25.68 -13.43
N PRO A 255 2.11 25.26 -13.32
CA PRO A 255 1.48 25.08 -12.01
C PRO A 255 2.18 24.03 -11.14
N TRP A 256 2.66 22.93 -11.75
CA TRP A 256 3.31 21.85 -11.04
C TRP A 256 4.62 22.32 -10.39
N SER A 257 5.40 23.15 -11.08
CA SER A 257 6.63 23.75 -10.53
C SER A 257 6.34 24.55 -9.24
N SER A 258 5.22 25.26 -9.17
CA SER A 258 4.78 25.96 -7.95
C SER A 258 4.34 25.00 -6.86
N TRP A 259 3.61 23.93 -7.20
CA TRP A 259 3.18 22.91 -6.22
C TRP A 259 4.34 22.15 -5.61
N SER A 260 5.40 21.94 -6.39
CA SER A 260 6.66 21.30 -5.98
C SER A 260 7.59 22.24 -5.20
N GLY A 261 7.22 23.51 -5.03
CA GLY A 261 7.97 24.49 -4.26
C GLY A 261 9.26 24.96 -4.94
N LEU A 262 9.31 24.95 -6.28
CA LEU A 262 10.42 25.53 -7.04
C LEU A 262 10.36 27.06 -6.99
N ASP A 263 11.53 27.71 -6.95
CA ASP A 263 11.66 29.17 -6.99
C ASP A 263 11.59 29.69 -8.43
N GLN A 264 10.43 29.46 -9.06
CA GLN A 264 10.23 29.77 -10.47
C GLN A 264 9.93 31.25 -10.72
N PRO A 265 10.52 31.85 -11.77
CA PRO A 265 10.14 33.17 -12.28
C PRO A 265 8.66 33.25 -12.62
N SER A 266 8.11 34.47 -12.59
CA SER A 266 6.73 34.70 -13.02
C SER A 266 6.54 34.39 -14.50
N ILE A 267 5.33 33.98 -14.88
CA ILE A 267 4.96 33.75 -16.30
C ILE A 267 5.23 34.97 -17.20
N GLN A 268 5.14 36.19 -16.66
CA GLN A 268 5.51 37.42 -17.39
C GLN A 268 7.01 37.47 -17.69
N GLN A 269 7.86 37.14 -16.72
CA GLN A 269 9.30 37.10 -16.95
C GLN A 269 9.66 36.06 -18.01
N TRP A 270 9.05 34.88 -17.97
CA TRP A 270 9.25 33.85 -19.00
C TRP A 270 8.89 34.34 -20.40
N TYR A 271 7.74 35.01 -20.54
CA TYR A 271 7.33 35.65 -21.78
C TYR A 271 8.33 36.71 -22.25
N ASP A 272 8.77 37.60 -21.34
CA ASP A 272 9.75 38.65 -21.65
C ASP A 272 11.13 38.09 -22.03
N TRP A 273 11.45 36.87 -21.59
CA TRP A 273 12.68 36.15 -21.94
C TRP A 273 12.56 35.34 -23.23
N GLY A 274 11.38 35.29 -23.85
CA GLY A 274 11.20 34.74 -25.18
C GLY A 274 10.90 33.24 -25.25
N ILE A 275 10.25 32.64 -24.24
CA ILE A 275 9.72 31.27 -24.44
C ILE A 275 8.79 31.23 -25.68
N ASP A 276 8.85 30.14 -26.44
CA ASP A 276 8.06 30.00 -27.67
C ASP A 276 6.65 29.47 -27.39
N PHE A 277 6.55 28.59 -26.39
CA PHE A 277 5.30 27.92 -26.00
C PHE A 277 5.21 27.75 -24.48
N LEU A 278 3.96 27.74 -23.99
CA LEU A 278 3.63 27.24 -22.66
C LEU A 278 2.93 25.88 -22.76
N GLU A 279 3.34 24.90 -21.97
CA GLU A 279 2.61 23.65 -21.80
C GLU A 279 1.39 23.87 -20.89
N VAL A 280 0.21 23.96 -21.50
CA VAL A 280 -1.05 24.25 -20.79
C VAL A 280 -1.84 23.01 -20.43
N ALA A 281 -1.52 21.87 -21.02
CA ALA A 281 -2.06 20.57 -20.62
C ALA A 281 -0.90 19.60 -20.44
N ASN A 282 -0.74 19.09 -19.23
CA ASN A 282 0.28 18.13 -18.85
C ASN A 282 -0.40 16.93 -18.21
N GLN A 283 -0.29 15.75 -18.83
CA GLN A 283 -1.05 14.57 -18.41
C GLN A 283 -2.55 14.93 -18.28
N TYR A 284 -3.17 14.67 -17.13
CA TYR A 284 -4.57 15.02 -16.83
C TYR A 284 -4.74 16.43 -16.24
N THR A 285 -3.67 17.21 -16.09
CA THR A 285 -3.69 18.56 -15.51
C THR A 285 -3.83 19.62 -16.59
N PHE A 286 -4.73 20.58 -16.39
CA PHE A 286 -4.97 21.69 -17.31
C PHE A 286 -4.72 23.05 -16.64
N ASP A 287 -3.73 23.79 -17.13
CA ASP A 287 -3.38 25.15 -16.73
C ASP A 287 -4.25 26.19 -17.45
N TYR A 288 -5.47 26.36 -16.94
CA TYR A 288 -6.37 27.38 -17.46
C TYR A 288 -5.81 28.81 -17.33
N GLN A 289 -5.07 29.11 -16.25
CA GLN A 289 -4.54 30.45 -16.01
C GLN A 289 -3.41 30.78 -17.01
N GLY A 290 -2.50 29.84 -17.23
CA GLY A 290 -1.46 29.93 -18.25
C GLY A 290 -2.03 30.09 -19.64
N MET A 291 -3.06 29.34 -20.00
CA MET A 291 -3.72 29.49 -21.30
C MET A 291 -4.36 30.89 -21.48
N ILE A 292 -5.03 31.43 -20.45
CA ILE A 292 -5.57 32.80 -20.51
C ILE A 292 -4.44 33.83 -20.65
N PHE A 293 -3.34 33.65 -19.92
CA PHE A 293 -2.14 34.48 -20.09
C PHE A 293 -1.64 34.44 -21.53
N CYS A 294 -1.53 33.24 -22.12
CA CYS A 294 -1.10 33.05 -23.49
C CYS A 294 -1.99 33.79 -24.50
N LYS A 295 -3.32 33.66 -24.36
CA LYS A 295 -4.29 34.36 -25.22
C LYS A 295 -4.17 35.88 -25.13
N ASN A 296 -3.89 36.42 -23.94
CA ASN A 296 -3.73 37.86 -23.73
C ASN A 296 -2.39 38.42 -24.27
N HIS A 297 -1.35 37.59 -24.36
CA HIS A 297 -0.01 38.00 -24.80
C HIS A 297 0.36 37.51 -26.21
N ASN A 298 -0.58 36.86 -26.91
CA ASN A 298 -0.33 36.19 -28.19
C ASN A 298 0.86 35.19 -28.12
N LEU A 299 1.05 34.57 -26.94
CA LEU A 299 1.97 33.46 -26.75
C LEU A 299 1.24 32.17 -27.15
N ARG A 300 1.93 31.27 -27.85
CA ARG A 300 1.35 29.98 -28.26
C ARG A 300 1.46 28.99 -27.11
N TYR A 301 0.68 27.92 -27.18
CA TYR A 301 0.69 26.87 -26.16
C TYR A 301 0.57 25.49 -26.80
N VAL A 302 0.97 24.50 -26.01
CA VAL A 302 1.04 23.09 -26.37
C VAL A 302 0.51 22.22 -25.23
N SER A 303 0.34 20.94 -25.52
CA SER A 303 0.10 19.90 -24.54
C SER A 303 1.18 18.82 -24.62
N GLY A 304 1.62 18.33 -23.47
CA GLY A 304 2.60 17.25 -23.34
C GLY A 304 2.08 16.10 -22.49
N SER A 305 2.46 14.87 -22.82
CA SER A 305 2.13 13.72 -21.98
C SER A 305 3.01 13.63 -20.73
N ASP A 306 4.21 14.21 -20.77
CA ASP A 306 5.24 14.05 -19.74
C ASP A 306 5.41 12.57 -19.37
N PHE A 307 5.54 11.75 -20.43
CA PHE A 307 5.51 10.30 -20.30
C PHE A 307 6.77 9.79 -19.58
N HIS A 308 6.59 9.24 -18.38
CA HIS A 308 7.59 8.56 -17.58
C HIS A 308 7.30 7.05 -17.47
N TYR A 309 6.10 6.68 -17.00
CA TYR A 309 5.73 5.29 -16.72
C TYR A 309 4.21 5.11 -16.56
N TYR A 310 3.69 3.95 -16.94
CA TYR A 310 2.29 3.53 -16.69
C TYR A 310 1.21 4.59 -17.01
N GLN A 311 1.48 5.51 -17.94
CA GLN A 311 0.60 6.63 -18.27
C GLN A 311 -0.23 6.36 -19.52
N ARG A 312 -1.29 7.15 -19.64
CA ARG A 312 -2.19 7.23 -20.77
C ARG A 312 -1.88 8.47 -21.61
N ALA A 313 -2.33 8.49 -22.86
CA ALA A 313 -2.28 9.68 -23.70
C ALA A 313 -3.52 10.54 -23.39
N TYR A 314 -3.29 11.73 -22.85
CA TYR A 314 -4.39 12.63 -22.47
C TYR A 314 -4.61 13.74 -23.50
N ALA A 315 -3.57 14.11 -24.26
CA ALA A 315 -3.61 15.31 -25.09
C ALA A 315 -2.78 15.17 -26.37
N TRP A 316 -3.20 15.85 -27.43
CA TRP A 316 -2.48 15.91 -28.71
C TRP A 316 -2.33 17.36 -29.11
N THR A 317 -1.10 17.87 -29.19
CA THR A 317 -0.84 19.18 -29.80
C THR A 317 -1.09 19.07 -31.29
N VAL A 318 -1.87 19.98 -31.86
CA VAL A 318 -2.29 19.94 -33.27
C VAL A 318 -1.96 21.23 -33.99
N PHE A 319 -1.52 21.08 -35.24
CA PHE A 319 -1.31 22.17 -36.19
C PHE A 319 -1.26 21.63 -37.61
N ASN A 320 -1.18 22.56 -38.58
CA ASN A 320 -1.11 22.26 -39.99
C ASN A 320 0.22 22.70 -40.58
N ILE A 321 0.86 21.82 -41.36
CA ILE A 321 1.98 22.12 -42.24
C ILE A 321 1.41 22.24 -43.67
N PRO A 322 1.23 23.45 -44.23
CA PRO A 322 0.60 23.63 -45.54
C PRO A 322 1.27 22.85 -46.67
N GLU A 323 2.60 22.77 -46.64
CA GLU A 323 3.42 22.08 -47.66
C GLU A 323 3.24 20.56 -47.66
N LEU A 324 2.84 19.96 -46.53
CA LEU A 324 2.61 18.52 -46.40
C LEU A 324 1.27 18.10 -47.02
N GLY A 325 0.28 19.01 -47.00
CA GLY A 325 -1.10 18.76 -47.39
C GLY A 325 -1.75 17.59 -46.62
N ASN A 326 -2.88 17.10 -47.13
CA ASN A 326 -3.60 15.95 -46.56
C ASN A 326 -3.14 14.64 -47.22
N THR A 327 -1.83 14.42 -47.25
CA THR A 327 -1.23 13.25 -47.92
C THR A 327 -1.08 12.02 -47.02
N GLY A 328 -1.22 12.20 -45.70
CA GLY A 328 -0.92 11.17 -44.70
C GLY A 328 0.57 10.86 -44.54
N LYS A 329 1.46 11.61 -45.20
CA LYS A 329 2.91 11.46 -45.06
C LYS A 329 3.39 12.01 -43.71
N ILE A 330 4.45 11.41 -43.19
CA ILE A 330 5.16 11.93 -42.01
C ILE A 330 6.00 13.15 -42.43
N PRO A 331 5.91 14.29 -41.72
CA PRO A 331 6.69 15.47 -42.04
C PRO A 331 8.18 15.26 -41.76
N THR A 332 9.02 16.07 -42.39
CA THR A 332 10.45 16.14 -42.02
C THR A 332 10.65 17.03 -40.79
N GLN A 333 11.79 16.87 -40.11
CA GLN A 333 12.17 17.77 -39.01
C GLN A 333 12.21 19.23 -39.45
N GLU A 334 12.72 19.52 -40.66
CA GLU A 334 12.74 20.89 -41.20
C GLU A 334 11.33 21.47 -41.35
N MET A 335 10.38 20.70 -41.89
CA MET A 335 8.98 21.12 -42.01
C MET A 335 8.34 21.42 -40.65
N VAL A 336 8.54 20.54 -39.66
CA VAL A 336 8.01 20.76 -38.30
C VAL A 336 8.65 21.98 -37.66
N MET A 337 9.98 22.05 -37.63
CA MET A 337 10.70 23.13 -36.94
C MET A 337 10.43 24.49 -37.58
N SER A 338 10.49 24.61 -38.91
CA SER A 338 10.17 25.87 -39.62
C SER A 338 8.73 26.31 -39.39
N THR A 339 7.78 25.37 -39.37
CA THR A 339 6.37 25.66 -39.09
C THR A 339 6.17 26.15 -37.65
N LEU A 340 6.81 25.51 -36.67
CA LEU A 340 6.71 25.92 -35.27
C LEU A 340 7.51 27.20 -34.98
N LEU A 341 8.62 27.48 -35.65
CA LEU A 341 9.35 28.74 -35.54
C LEU A 341 8.59 29.92 -36.15
N ASN A 342 7.72 29.68 -37.14
CA ASN A 342 6.83 30.71 -37.67
C ASN A 342 5.74 31.07 -36.63
N THR A 343 5.87 32.24 -36.00
CA THR A 343 4.94 32.74 -34.99
C THR A 343 3.52 32.99 -35.51
N SER A 344 3.32 33.03 -36.83
CA SER A 344 1.99 33.12 -37.44
C SER A 344 1.22 31.79 -37.44
N THR A 345 1.93 30.66 -37.28
CA THR A 345 1.34 29.32 -37.22
C THR A 345 0.40 29.20 -36.02
N LYS A 346 -0.82 28.74 -36.28
CA LYS A 346 -1.81 28.45 -35.24
C LYS A 346 -1.57 27.04 -34.70
N THR A 347 -1.42 26.94 -33.39
CA THR A 347 -1.37 25.68 -32.65
C THR A 347 -2.59 25.60 -31.74
N SER A 348 -3.06 24.38 -31.50
CA SER A 348 -4.10 24.06 -30.51
C SER A 348 -3.78 22.68 -29.94
N PHE A 349 -4.67 22.13 -29.14
CA PHE A 349 -4.60 20.75 -28.71
C PHE A 349 -6.01 20.12 -28.69
N ALA A 350 -6.06 18.79 -28.71
CA ALA A 350 -7.21 17.98 -28.33
C ALA A 350 -6.92 17.38 -26.95
N PHE A 351 -7.90 17.33 -26.05
CA PHE A 351 -7.69 16.91 -24.65
C PHE A 351 -8.81 16.03 -24.12
N ASP A 352 -8.44 14.89 -23.55
CA ASP A 352 -9.31 14.00 -22.79
C ASP A 352 -8.70 13.77 -21.38
N PRO A 353 -9.22 14.45 -20.32
CA PRO A 353 -8.66 14.34 -18.97
C PRO A 353 -8.86 12.96 -18.33
N VAL A 354 -9.75 12.12 -18.86
CA VAL A 354 -9.94 10.74 -18.37
C VAL A 354 -9.21 9.71 -19.23
N ALA A 355 -8.62 10.13 -20.35
CA ALA A 355 -7.90 9.31 -21.32
C ALA A 355 -8.64 8.00 -21.67
N SER A 356 -9.86 8.17 -22.14
CA SER A 356 -10.81 7.10 -22.46
C SER A 356 -10.22 6.11 -23.46
N ASN A 357 -9.89 4.90 -23.01
CA ASN A 357 -9.43 3.80 -23.86
C ASN A 357 -8.13 4.05 -24.64
N THR A 358 -7.33 5.05 -24.28
CA THR A 358 -5.99 5.22 -24.86
C THR A 358 -5.10 4.02 -24.53
N ILE A 359 -4.07 3.81 -25.33
CA ILE A 359 -3.14 2.71 -25.14
C ILE A 359 -2.25 3.00 -23.93
N MET A 360 -2.21 2.06 -22.98
CA MET A 360 -1.37 2.12 -21.80
C MET A 360 -0.17 1.19 -21.95
N VAL A 361 0.88 1.48 -21.17
CA VAL A 361 1.93 0.50 -20.90
C VAL A 361 1.56 -0.30 -19.65
N GLU A 362 1.54 -1.61 -19.79
CA GLU A 362 1.45 -2.56 -18.68
C GLU A 362 2.71 -3.42 -18.66
N PHE A 363 3.11 -3.88 -17.48
CA PHE A 363 4.20 -4.83 -17.34
C PHE A 363 3.65 -6.16 -16.82
N GLN A 364 3.80 -7.21 -17.62
CA GLN A 364 3.50 -8.56 -17.18
C GLN A 364 4.71 -9.15 -16.47
N PHE A 365 4.58 -9.33 -15.16
CA PHE A 365 5.63 -9.92 -14.35
C PHE A 365 5.53 -11.44 -14.34
N THR A 366 6.52 -12.12 -14.94
CA THR A 366 6.41 -13.55 -15.27
C THR A 366 6.98 -14.48 -14.21
N LYS A 367 8.05 -14.08 -13.49
CA LYS A 367 8.75 -14.97 -12.55
C LYS A 367 9.15 -14.26 -11.26
N PHE A 368 8.71 -14.79 -10.12
CA PHE A 368 9.15 -14.32 -8.81
C PHE A 368 10.64 -14.57 -8.58
N ASN A 369 11.29 -13.63 -7.91
CA ASN A 369 12.67 -13.76 -7.46
C ASN A 369 12.73 -14.66 -6.20
N PRO A 370 13.42 -15.82 -6.23
CA PRO A 370 13.53 -16.70 -5.06
C PRO A 370 14.13 -16.02 -3.82
N THR A 371 15.09 -15.12 -4.01
CA THR A 371 15.69 -14.34 -2.92
C THR A 371 14.67 -13.39 -2.30
N TRP A 372 13.84 -12.75 -3.14
CA TRP A 372 12.73 -11.95 -2.65
C TRP A 372 11.71 -12.79 -1.88
N ILE A 373 11.34 -13.97 -2.38
CA ILE A 373 10.42 -14.88 -1.69
C ILE A 373 10.97 -15.22 -0.30
N PHE A 374 12.25 -15.59 -0.20
CA PHE A 374 12.90 -15.93 1.06
C PHE A 374 12.89 -14.76 2.06
N LEU A 375 13.17 -13.54 1.58
CA LEU A 375 13.16 -12.33 2.41
C LEU A 375 11.76 -11.73 2.61
N SER A 376 10.74 -12.22 1.91
CA SER A 376 9.40 -11.60 1.90
C SER A 376 8.78 -11.41 3.30
N PRO A 377 8.91 -12.33 4.29
CA PRO A 377 8.40 -12.07 5.63
C PRO A 377 9.04 -10.84 6.29
N TRP A 378 10.35 -10.64 6.10
CA TRP A 378 11.08 -9.48 6.59
C TRP A 378 10.72 -8.20 5.83
N ILE A 379 10.54 -8.31 4.51
CA ILE A 379 10.11 -7.19 3.66
C ILE A 379 8.71 -6.72 4.07
N TYR A 380 7.75 -7.63 4.26
CA TYR A 380 6.41 -7.26 4.73
C TYR A 380 6.42 -6.63 6.11
N LEU A 381 7.24 -7.17 7.02
CA LEU A 381 7.40 -6.58 8.36
C LEU A 381 8.05 -5.20 8.31
N GLY A 382 9.05 -5.03 7.45
CA GLY A 382 9.68 -3.73 7.21
C GLY A 382 8.71 -2.73 6.62
N GLY A 383 7.86 -3.14 5.67
CA GLY A 383 6.78 -2.30 5.12
C GLY A 383 5.74 -1.91 6.18
N PHE A 384 5.39 -2.82 7.09
CA PHE A 384 4.56 -2.50 8.25
C PHE A 384 5.20 -1.41 9.11
N PHE A 385 6.49 -1.52 9.46
CA PHE A 385 7.16 -0.50 10.26
C PHE A 385 7.41 0.80 9.48
N HIS A 386 7.66 0.72 8.18
CA HIS A 386 7.82 1.85 7.29
C HIS A 386 6.51 2.65 7.14
N SER A 387 5.34 2.08 7.46
CA SER A 387 4.06 2.83 7.45
C SER A 387 3.93 3.87 8.58
N PHE A 388 4.82 3.84 9.58
CA PHE A 388 4.79 4.78 10.73
C PHE A 388 5.67 6.02 10.54
N PHE A 389 6.34 6.15 9.41
CA PHE A 389 7.06 7.35 9.04
C PHE A 389 7.03 7.55 7.53
N GLU A 390 7.02 8.81 7.11
CA GLU A 390 7.11 9.18 5.71
C GLU A 390 8.33 10.08 5.51
N LEU A 391 9.24 9.66 4.63
CA LEU A 391 10.31 10.53 4.15
C LEU A 391 9.79 11.30 2.94
N LYS A 392 9.38 12.55 3.14
CA LYS A 392 9.03 13.46 2.06
C LYS A 392 10.32 13.93 1.42
N LYS A 393 10.71 13.27 0.34
CA LYS A 393 11.86 13.68 -0.48
C LYS A 393 11.51 14.98 -1.19
N GLY A 394 12.43 15.93 -1.18
CA GLY A 394 12.30 17.10 -2.04
C GLY A 394 12.46 16.73 -3.50
N MET A 395 11.91 17.55 -4.40
CA MET A 395 12.03 17.37 -5.85
C MET A 395 13.49 17.18 -6.26
N TYR A 396 13.80 16.13 -7.03
CA TYR A 396 15.16 15.87 -7.48
C TYR A 396 15.55 16.87 -8.57
N SER A 397 16.75 17.42 -8.48
CA SER A 397 17.16 18.49 -9.40
C SER A 397 17.69 17.98 -10.74
N PHE A 398 17.89 16.68 -10.90
CA PHE A 398 18.60 16.08 -12.06
C PHE A 398 19.99 16.68 -12.35
N VAL A 399 20.60 17.31 -11.34
CA VAL A 399 21.96 17.86 -11.38
C VAL A 399 22.75 17.30 -10.21
N ASP A 400 22.34 17.65 -8.98
CA ASP A 400 22.91 17.08 -7.75
C ASP A 400 21.90 17.20 -6.59
N GLY A 401 21.28 16.07 -6.20
CA GLY A 401 20.39 15.99 -5.05
C GLY A 401 19.04 16.71 -5.22
N SER A 402 18.34 16.94 -4.11
CA SER A 402 17.02 17.58 -4.08
C SER A 402 17.10 19.12 -4.07
N CYS A 403 16.05 19.75 -4.58
CA CYS A 403 15.82 21.20 -4.60
C CYS A 403 15.25 21.73 -3.29
N THR A 404 14.35 20.95 -2.69
CA THR A 404 13.77 21.23 -1.38
C THR A 404 14.34 20.29 -0.33
N GLY A 405 14.30 20.71 0.93
CA GLY A 405 14.76 19.89 2.05
C GLY A 405 13.94 18.62 2.20
N GLN A 406 14.57 17.55 2.70
CA GLN A 406 13.85 16.34 3.08
C GLN A 406 13.21 16.54 4.45
N THR A 407 11.95 16.17 4.59
CA THR A 407 11.27 16.16 5.89
C THR A 407 10.89 14.74 6.27
N LEU A 408 11.15 14.38 7.52
CA LEU A 408 10.73 13.11 8.10
C LEU A 408 9.47 13.37 8.92
N ASP A 409 8.34 12.87 8.44
CA ASP A 409 7.09 12.88 9.20
C ASP A 409 6.99 11.58 9.99
N ILE A 410 6.83 11.68 11.31
CA ILE A 410 6.69 10.50 12.19
C ILE A 410 5.25 10.45 12.67
N HIS A 411 4.54 9.40 12.28
CA HIS A 411 3.13 9.13 12.60
C HIS A 411 2.96 8.72 14.07
N SER A 412 3.24 9.66 14.97
CA SER A 412 3.37 9.43 16.41
C SER A 412 2.06 8.96 17.07
N LYS A 413 0.91 9.37 16.51
CA LYS A 413 -0.41 8.96 17.00
C LYS A 413 -0.68 7.49 16.68
N GLU A 414 -0.30 7.06 15.47
CA GLU A 414 -0.41 5.72 14.95
C GLU A 414 0.52 4.77 15.73
N ILE A 415 1.76 5.20 16.00
CA ILE A 415 2.70 4.49 16.88
C ILE A 415 2.10 4.34 18.29
N SER A 416 1.52 5.40 18.85
CA SER A 416 0.88 5.36 20.17
C SER A 416 -0.29 4.36 20.20
N CYS A 417 -1.10 4.31 19.14
CA CYS A 417 -2.17 3.35 18.99
C CYS A 417 -1.64 1.91 18.87
N LEU A 418 -0.57 1.69 18.09
CA LEU A 418 0.07 0.37 17.98
C LEU A 418 0.55 -0.11 19.36
N ILE A 419 1.25 0.74 20.09
CA ILE A 419 1.74 0.43 21.44
C ILE A 419 0.55 0.07 22.36
N PHE A 420 -0.54 0.85 22.31
CA PHE A 420 -1.77 0.56 23.04
C PHE A 420 -2.33 -0.83 22.68
N TRP A 421 -2.46 -1.16 21.39
CA TRP A 421 -2.97 -2.46 20.95
C TRP A 421 -2.07 -3.62 21.40
N ILE A 422 -0.74 -3.47 21.32
CA ILE A 422 0.22 -4.47 21.81
C ILE A 422 0.00 -4.70 23.31
N PHE A 423 -0.11 -3.65 24.10
CA PHE A 423 -0.39 -3.78 25.53
C PHE A 423 -1.76 -4.41 25.81
N LEU A 424 -2.80 -3.98 25.09
CA LEU A 424 -4.14 -4.52 25.26
C LEU A 424 -4.16 -6.04 24.99
N ILE A 425 -3.61 -6.47 23.86
CA ILE A 425 -3.51 -7.89 23.48
C ILE A 425 -2.66 -8.66 24.50
N PHE A 426 -1.51 -8.10 24.89
CA PHE A 426 -0.64 -8.70 25.91
C PHE A 426 -1.40 -8.94 27.22
N PHE A 427 -2.13 -7.94 27.72
CA PHE A 427 -2.90 -8.08 28.96
C PHE A 427 -4.11 -9.01 28.81
N LEU A 428 -4.77 -9.04 27.65
CA LEU A 428 -5.85 -9.99 27.36
C LEU A 428 -5.36 -11.44 27.39
N ILE A 429 -4.21 -11.73 26.79
CA ILE A 429 -3.57 -13.07 26.84
C ILE A 429 -3.20 -13.43 28.27
N HIS A 430 -2.66 -12.48 29.04
CA HIS A 430 -2.34 -12.69 30.45
C HIS A 430 -3.57 -12.98 31.29
N PHE A 431 -4.66 -12.24 31.07
CA PHE A 431 -5.94 -12.48 31.72
C PHE A 431 -6.48 -13.88 31.40
N LEU A 432 -6.46 -14.27 30.13
CA LEU A 432 -6.89 -15.59 29.68
C LEU A 432 -6.05 -16.71 30.32
N ASN A 433 -4.73 -16.55 30.41
CA ASN A 433 -3.84 -17.52 31.06
C ASN A 433 -4.17 -17.69 32.54
N ILE A 434 -4.44 -16.59 33.25
CA ILE A 434 -4.87 -16.64 34.66
C ILE A 434 -6.21 -17.39 34.79
N LEU A 435 -7.16 -17.15 33.88
CA LEU A 435 -8.44 -17.86 33.87
C LEU A 435 -8.26 -19.37 33.65
N ILE A 436 -7.39 -19.77 32.71
CA ILE A 436 -7.05 -21.17 32.45
C ILE A 436 -6.42 -21.82 33.69
N LEU A 437 -5.52 -21.13 34.40
CA LEU A 437 -4.92 -21.65 35.63
C LEU A 437 -5.95 -21.87 36.74
N ILE A 438 -6.91 -20.95 36.91
CA ILE A 438 -8.01 -21.08 37.87
C ILE A 438 -8.89 -22.28 37.49
N LEU A 439 -9.25 -22.40 36.22
CA LEU A 439 -10.07 -23.51 35.71
C LEU A 439 -9.37 -24.86 35.89
N LYS A 440 -8.08 -24.94 35.60
CA LYS A 440 -7.25 -26.14 35.83
C LYS A 440 -7.25 -26.54 37.30
N ASN A 441 -7.08 -25.60 38.22
CA ASN A 441 -7.11 -25.88 39.66
C ASN A 441 -8.51 -26.34 40.12
N PHE A 442 -9.56 -25.73 39.57
CA PHE A 442 -10.94 -26.16 39.81
C PHE A 442 -11.19 -27.60 39.34
N LEU A 443 -10.81 -27.93 38.11
CA LEU A 443 -10.93 -29.29 37.56
C LEU A 443 -10.13 -30.29 38.39
N LEU A 444 -8.89 -29.99 38.76
CA LEU A 444 -8.08 -30.85 39.62
C LEU A 444 -8.74 -31.10 40.99
N ASN A 445 -9.33 -30.07 41.60
CA ASN A 445 -10.06 -30.23 42.86
C ASN A 445 -11.36 -31.02 42.69
N LEU A 446 -12.06 -30.84 41.58
CA LEU A 446 -13.24 -31.64 41.23
C LEU A 446 -12.87 -33.11 41.04
N PHE A 447 -11.81 -33.41 40.27
CA PHE A 447 -11.28 -34.76 40.09
C PHE A 447 -10.85 -35.40 41.41
N LYS A 448 -10.16 -34.65 42.30
CA LYS A 448 -9.81 -35.13 43.65
C LYS A 448 -11.07 -35.48 44.47
N LYS A 449 -12.12 -34.64 44.42
CA LYS A 449 -13.40 -34.90 45.11
C LYS A 449 -14.10 -36.14 44.54
N ILE A 450 -14.19 -36.27 43.22
CA ILE A 450 -14.79 -37.45 42.55
C ILE A 450 -14.02 -38.72 42.92
N LYS A 451 -12.67 -38.69 42.86
CA LYS A 451 -11.81 -39.83 43.24
C LYS A 451 -12.02 -40.24 44.71
N ASN A 452 -12.16 -39.28 45.62
CA ASN A 452 -12.46 -39.55 47.03
C ASN A 452 -13.87 -40.13 47.22
N PHE A 453 -14.87 -39.63 46.50
CA PHE A 453 -16.24 -40.16 46.53
C PHE A 453 -16.31 -41.61 46.02
N LEU A 454 -15.67 -41.92 44.90
CA LEU A 454 -15.56 -43.28 44.37
C LEU A 454 -14.87 -44.24 45.35
N LYS A 455 -13.80 -43.79 46.03
CA LYS A 455 -13.15 -44.57 47.10
C LYS A 455 -14.09 -44.87 48.27
N LEU A 456 -14.94 -43.93 48.67
CA LEU A 456 -15.91 -44.11 49.77
C LEU A 456 -17.03 -45.09 49.38
N ASN A 457 -17.58 -44.98 48.16
CA ASN A 457 -18.63 -45.90 47.70
C ASN A 457 -18.13 -47.34 47.48
N ASN A 458 -16.89 -47.53 46.99
CA ASN A 458 -16.30 -48.86 46.91
C ASN A 458 -16.08 -49.50 48.30
N LYS A 459 -15.90 -48.70 49.36
CA LYS A 459 -15.84 -49.19 50.74
C LYS A 459 -17.20 -49.63 51.30
N ILE A 460 -18.31 -49.13 50.77
CA ILE A 460 -19.67 -49.47 51.23
C ILE A 460 -20.17 -50.77 50.55
N LYS A 461 -19.66 -51.12 49.37
CA LYS A 461 -20.07 -52.32 48.62
C LYS A 461 -19.35 -53.63 48.99
N THR A 462 -18.67 -53.71 50.14
CA THR A 462 -18.18 -55.00 50.66
C THR A 462 -18.96 -55.44 51.91
N PRO A 463 -20.18 -55.99 51.78
CA PRO A 463 -20.78 -56.74 52.87
C PRO A 463 -19.95 -58.00 53.10
N LYS A 464 -19.44 -58.17 54.32
CA LYS A 464 -18.80 -59.39 54.81
C LYS A 464 -19.80 -60.55 54.69
N PHE A 465 -19.71 -61.35 53.63
CA PHE A 465 -20.30 -62.69 53.62
C PHE A 465 -19.52 -63.54 54.62
N LYS A 466 -20.11 -63.75 55.81
CA LYS A 466 -19.71 -64.84 56.71
C LYS A 466 -20.13 -66.14 56.02
N SER A 467 -19.16 -66.89 55.51
CA SER A 467 -19.36 -68.26 55.07
C SER A 467 -19.78 -69.12 56.27
N LYS A 468 -21.08 -69.38 56.38
CA LYS A 468 -21.61 -70.46 57.23
C LYS A 468 -21.41 -71.76 56.47
N ASN A 469 -20.78 -72.73 57.12
CA ASN A 469 -20.56 -74.08 56.61
C ASN A 469 -21.89 -74.69 56.13
N PHE A 470 -21.83 -75.24 54.93
CA PHE A 470 -22.80 -76.14 54.35
C PHE A 470 -22.91 -77.40 55.22
N ASN A 471 -24.13 -77.72 55.67
CA ASN A 471 -24.58 -79.11 55.69
C ASN A 471 -25.45 -79.29 54.45
N LEU A 472 -25.03 -80.24 53.63
CA LEU A 472 -25.71 -80.76 52.46
C LEU A 472 -26.95 -81.53 52.93
N ASP A 473 -28.11 -81.14 52.42
CA ASP A 473 -29.16 -82.09 52.06
C ASP A 473 -29.98 -81.49 50.92
N ASN A 474 -30.20 -82.34 49.92
CA ASN A 474 -31.10 -82.21 48.77
C ASN A 474 -30.57 -81.41 47.55
N SER A 475 -29.94 -82.20 46.69
CA SER A 475 -30.05 -82.18 45.23
C SER A 475 -31.40 -81.70 44.69
N GLU A 476 -31.39 -80.78 43.72
CA GLU A 476 -31.84 -80.98 42.32
C GLU A 476 -31.91 -79.64 41.55
N GLU A 477 -31.42 -79.68 40.30
CA GLU A 477 -31.62 -78.76 39.16
C GLU A 477 -31.14 -77.28 39.25
N LEU A 478 -29.97 -76.91 38.70
CA LEU A 478 -29.61 -76.68 37.27
C LEU A 478 -30.46 -75.61 36.56
N VAL A 479 -29.98 -74.36 36.46
CA VAL A 479 -29.23 -73.76 35.33
C VAL A 479 -30.11 -73.00 34.33
N SER A 480 -29.97 -71.67 34.33
CA SER A 480 -29.46 -70.92 33.17
C SER A 480 -29.36 -69.42 33.49
N THR A 481 -28.17 -69.01 33.95
CA THR A 481 -27.72 -67.62 33.87
C THR A 481 -26.51 -67.60 32.94
N ASN A 482 -26.70 -67.10 31.73
CA ASN A 482 -25.66 -66.58 30.88
C ASN A 482 -26.12 -65.22 30.36
N GLU A 483 -25.14 -64.33 30.17
CA GLU A 483 -25.23 -63.00 29.57
C GLU A 483 -25.64 -61.86 30.52
N ILE A 484 -24.64 -61.11 30.99
CA ILE A 484 -24.44 -59.68 30.68
C ILE A 484 -22.96 -59.39 30.99
N ASN A 485 -22.10 -59.70 30.03
CA ASN A 485 -20.82 -59.05 29.83
C ASN A 485 -20.99 -58.25 28.54
N ASN A 486 -21.17 -56.92 28.65
CA ASN A 486 -20.84 -55.94 27.60
C ASN A 486 -21.31 -54.55 28.04
N PHE A 487 -20.36 -53.71 28.47
CA PHE A 487 -20.46 -52.27 28.23
C PHE A 487 -19.06 -51.75 27.90
N LYS A 488 -18.71 -51.88 26.61
CA LYS A 488 -17.77 -51.01 25.92
C LYS A 488 -18.41 -49.63 25.86
N ILE A 489 -17.72 -48.59 26.33
CA ILE A 489 -18.07 -47.20 26.04
C ILE A 489 -17.01 -46.68 25.07
N SER A 490 -17.50 -46.23 23.93
CA SER A 490 -16.81 -45.85 22.70
C SER A 490 -15.95 -44.59 22.85
N GLU A 491 -14.75 -44.67 22.28
CA GLU A 491 -14.04 -43.53 21.72
C GLU A 491 -14.72 -43.17 20.40
N ASP A 492 -15.36 -42.00 20.32
CA ASP A 492 -15.64 -41.26 19.09
C ASP A 492 -16.35 -39.93 19.45
N PHE A 493 -15.54 -38.87 19.55
CA PHE A 493 -15.69 -37.50 19.00
C PHE A 493 -14.68 -36.55 19.63
#